data_AF-A0A0F9DLR3-F1
#
_entry.id   AF-A0A0F9DLR3-F1
#
_cell.length_a   1.000
_cell.length_b   1.000
_cell.length_c   1.000
_cell.angle_alpha   90.00
_cell.angle_beta   90.00
_cell.angle_gamma   90.00
#
_symmetry.space_group_name_H-M   'P 1'
#
loop_
_entity.id
_entity.type
_entity.pdbx_description
1 polymer ?
#
loop_
_entity_poly.entity_id
_entity_poly.type
_entity_poly.pdbx_seq_one_letter_code
_entity_poly.pdbx_strand_id
1 'polypeptide(L)' 'MSRESTDEIRNGRVFNGFDYSLQVWVKNGTCQDCAHPRSMGSLTPKKIPCCNQRRYAGWEIANLSARLVDLRSVPNPR' A
#
# COMPACT_ATOMS: atom_id res chain seq x y z
N MET A 1 -23.96 -8.93 -1.19
CA MET A 1 -22.82 -9.09 -0.26
C MET A 1 -22.31 -7.71 0.12
N SER A 2 -22.84 -7.11 1.18
CA SER A 2 -22.22 -5.94 1.81
C SER A 2 -20.98 -6.44 2.55
N ARG A 3 -19.78 -6.07 2.09
CA ARG A 3 -18.56 -6.30 2.87
C ARG A 3 -18.64 -5.40 4.09
N GLU A 4 -18.90 -5.96 5.26
CA GLU A 4 -18.54 -5.32 6.52
C GLU A 4 -17.02 -5.40 6.63
N SER A 5 -16.31 -4.42 6.07
CA SER A 5 -14.86 -4.28 6.29
C SER A 5 -14.70 -3.75 7.72
N THR A 6 -14.59 -4.65 8.69
CA THR A 6 -14.15 -4.33 10.06
C THR A 6 -12.64 -4.11 10.02
N ASP A 7 -12.22 -3.08 9.29
CA ASP A 7 -10.81 -2.69 9.24
C ASP A 7 -10.33 -2.42 10.68
N GLU A 8 -9.40 -3.23 11.16
CA GLU A 8 -8.83 -3.08 12.49
C GLU A 8 -7.83 -1.94 12.47
N ILE A 9 -8.05 -0.94 13.31
CA ILE A 9 -7.16 0.23 13.44
C ILE A 9 -6.37 0.13 14.75
N ARG A 10 -5.04 0.25 14.68
CA ARG A 10 -4.14 0.36 15.84
C ARG A 10 -3.27 1.60 15.71
N ASN A 11 -3.19 2.42 16.76
CA ASN A 11 -2.40 3.66 16.76
C ASN A 11 -2.71 4.58 15.57
N GLY A 12 -4.00 4.69 15.20
CA GLY A 12 -4.45 5.49 14.06
C GLY A 12 -4.10 4.94 12.68
N ARG A 13 -3.65 3.67 12.58
CA ARG A 13 -3.25 3.02 11.33
C ARG A 13 -3.98 1.70 11.15
N VAL A 14 -4.22 1.31 9.89
CA VAL A 14 -4.80 0.00 9.57
C VAL A 14 -3.83 -1.11 9.99
N PHE A 15 -4.26 -2.03 10.84
CA PHE A 15 -3.52 -3.21 11.27
C PHE A 15 -3.98 -4.48 10.54
N ASN A 16 -5.29 -4.63 10.33
CA ASN A 16 -5.88 -5.67 9.49
C ASN A 16 -7.02 -5.06 8.67
N GLY A 17 -6.88 -4.98 7.35
CA GLY A 17 -7.89 -4.29 6.53
C GLY A 17 -7.31 -3.66 5.28
N PHE A 18 -8.05 -2.74 4.69
CA PHE A 18 -7.58 -1.96 3.54
C PHE A 18 -7.24 -0.53 3.92
N ASP A 19 -6.01 -0.10 3.65
CA ASP A 19 -5.63 1.30 3.72
C ASP A 19 -5.96 1.98 2.39
N TYR A 20 -6.99 2.83 2.41
CA TYR A 20 -7.48 3.54 1.23
C TYR A 20 -6.54 4.65 0.76
N SER A 21 -5.71 5.22 1.64
CA SER A 21 -4.77 6.28 1.28
C SER A 21 -3.58 5.75 0.50
N LEU A 22 -3.13 4.54 0.86
CA LEU A 22 -2.03 3.83 0.21
C LEU A 22 -2.50 2.89 -0.89
N GLN A 23 -3.79 2.53 -0.89
CA GLN A 23 -4.41 1.50 -1.71
C GLN A 23 -3.74 0.14 -1.49
N VAL A 24 -3.62 -0.29 -0.22
CA VAL A 24 -2.99 -1.56 0.16
C VAL A 24 -3.81 -2.34 1.19
N TRP A 25 -3.92 -3.64 1.00
CA TRP A 25 -4.33 -4.63 1.99
C TRP A 25 -3.22 -4.85 3.01
N VAL A 26 -3.58 -4.83 4.28
CA VAL A 26 -2.70 -5.00 5.43
C VAL A 26 -3.20 -6.19 6.24
N LYS A 27 -2.27 -7.02 6.68
CA LYS A 27 -2.52 -8.11 7.62
C LYS A 27 -1.44 -8.10 8.69
N ASN A 28 -1.84 -8.03 9.95
CA ASN A 28 -0.97 -7.92 11.13
C ASN A 28 0.05 -6.77 11.01
N GLY A 29 -0.37 -5.63 10.46
CA GLY A 29 0.49 -4.47 10.24
C GLY A 29 1.41 -4.56 9.01
N THR A 30 1.39 -5.67 8.28
CA THR A 30 2.22 -5.88 7.09
C THR A 30 1.40 -5.76 5.80
N CYS A 31 1.89 -4.96 4.86
CA CYS A 31 1.30 -4.84 3.53
C CYS A 31 1.43 -6.17 2.77
N GLN A 32 0.28 -6.65 2.29
CA GLN A 32 0.20 -7.90 1.54
C GLN A 32 0.71 -7.71 0.11
N ASP A 33 0.96 -8.80 -0.59
CA ASP A 33 1.29 -8.75 -2.01
C ASP A 33 0.01 -8.65 -2.87
N CYS A 34 0.12 -8.10 -4.07
CA CYS A 34 -1.03 -8.04 -4.99
C CYS A 34 -1.19 -9.34 -5.78
N ALA A 35 -2.43 -9.70 -6.11
CA ALA A 35 -2.74 -10.85 -6.95
C ALA A 35 -2.67 -10.56 -8.47
N HIS A 36 -2.11 -9.41 -8.89
CA HIS A 36 -1.97 -9.11 -10.31
C HIS A 36 -1.01 -10.10 -11.01
N PRO A 37 -1.27 -10.44 -12.29
CA PRO A 37 -0.37 -11.24 -13.10
C PRO A 37 1.06 -10.70 -13.10
N ARG A 38 2.05 -11.60 -13.03
CA ARG A 38 3.48 -11.22 -13.08
C ARG A 38 3.85 -10.44 -14.34
N SER A 39 3.16 -10.71 -15.45
CA SER A 39 3.29 -9.94 -16.69
C SER A 39 3.06 -8.45 -16.46
N MET A 40 2.12 -8.06 -15.59
CA MET A 40 1.80 -6.66 -15.33
C MET A 40 2.94 -5.88 -14.64
N GLY A 41 3.76 -6.56 -13.83
CA GLY A 41 4.97 -5.96 -13.20
C GLY A 41 6.25 -6.12 -14.04
N SER A 42 6.23 -7.00 -15.04
CA SER A 42 7.39 -7.36 -15.87
C SER A 42 7.35 -6.79 -17.29
N LEU A 43 6.22 -6.23 -17.73
CA LEU A 43 6.02 -5.72 -19.10
C LEU A 43 6.64 -4.35 -19.35
N THR A 44 7.14 -3.66 -18.30
CA THR A 44 7.92 -2.42 -18.50
C THR A 44 9.42 -2.71 -18.37
N PRO A 45 10.27 -2.20 -19.28
CA PRO A 45 11.73 -2.36 -19.23
C PRO A 45 12.38 -1.86 -17.93
N LYS A 46 11.63 -1.11 -17.10
CA LYS A 46 12.12 -0.41 -15.91
C LYS A 46 11.80 -1.09 -14.57
N LYS A 47 11.35 -2.35 -14.53
CA LYS A 47 10.99 -3.06 -13.27
C LYS A 47 10.05 -2.22 -12.37
N ILE A 48 9.09 -1.54 -12.96
CA ILE A 48 8.15 -0.70 -12.21
C ILE A 48 7.11 -1.62 -11.57
N PRO A 49 6.84 -1.52 -10.25
CA PRO A 49 5.81 -2.31 -9.61
C PRO A 49 4.44 -1.97 -10.19
N CYS A 50 3.59 -2.99 -10.39
CA CYS A 50 2.27 -2.83 -11.02
C CYS A 50 1.27 -2.00 -10.21
N CYS A 51 1.48 -1.86 -8.90
CA CYS A 51 0.65 -1.06 -8.00
C CYS A 51 1.37 -0.80 -6.67
N ASN A 52 0.80 0.07 -5.83
CA ASN A 52 1.33 0.35 -4.49
C ASN A 52 1.40 -0.90 -3.61
N GLN A 53 0.41 -1.78 -3.70
CA GLN A 53 0.40 -3.06 -2.99
C GLN A 53 1.65 -3.88 -3.30
N ARG A 54 2.03 -4.04 -4.57
CA ARG A 54 3.25 -4.73 -4.98
C ARG A 54 4.51 -3.99 -4.54
N ARG A 55 4.49 -2.65 -4.64
CA ARG A 55 5.62 -1.79 -4.27
C ARG A 55 5.98 -1.90 -2.79
N TYR A 56 4.97 -2.05 -1.95
CA TYR A 56 5.11 -2.05 -0.49
C TYR A 56 4.90 -3.43 0.13
N ALA A 57 4.79 -4.49 -0.68
CA ALA A 57 4.58 -5.85 -0.20
C ALA A 57 5.70 -6.23 0.79
N GLY A 58 5.30 -6.76 1.96
CA GLY A 58 6.22 -7.14 3.04
C GLY A 58 6.67 -5.99 3.93
N TRP A 59 6.33 -4.73 3.63
CA TRP A 59 6.67 -3.60 4.48
C TRP A 59 5.63 -3.43 5.58
N GLU A 60 6.07 -2.95 6.74
CA GLU A 60 5.15 -2.54 7.81
C GLU A 60 4.52 -1.19 7.48
N ILE A 61 3.20 -1.11 7.61
CA ILE A 61 2.44 0.11 7.33
C ILE A 61 2.83 1.28 8.24
N ALA A 62 3.28 0.98 9.47
CA ALA A 62 3.80 1.97 10.39
C ALA A 62 4.96 2.78 9.79
N ASN A 63 5.82 2.12 9.02
CA ASN A 63 7.01 2.73 8.41
C ASN A 63 6.70 3.44 7.08
N LEU A 64 5.62 3.05 6.39
CA LEU A 64 5.21 3.64 5.12
C LEU A 64 4.56 5.03 5.27
N SER A 65 3.71 5.18 6.28
CA SER A 65 2.98 6.44 6.51
C SER A 65 3.92 7.62 6.77
N ALA A 66 4.97 7.43 7.56
CA ALA A 66 5.98 8.46 7.82
C ALA A 66 6.70 8.91 6.52
N ARG A 67 7.01 7.95 5.64
CA ARG A 67 7.80 8.18 4.43
C ARG A 67 7.00 8.86 3.30
N LEU A 68 5.68 8.74 3.31
CA LEU A 68 4.80 9.37 2.31
C LEU A 68 4.39 10.79 2.68
N VAL A 69 4.40 11.15 3.98
CA VAL A 69 4.29 12.55 4.40
C VAL A 69 5.45 13.36 3.82
N ASP A 70 6.69 12.83 3.86
CA ASP A 70 7.85 13.50 3.26
C ASP A 70 7.73 13.71 1.74
N LEU A 71 7.20 12.72 1.00
CA LEU A 71 7.07 12.82 -0.46
C LEU A 71 5.91 13.71 -0.92
N ARG A 72 4.85 13.87 -0.10
CA ARG A 72 3.74 14.81 -0.36
C ARG A 72 4.07 16.24 0.06
N SER A 73 5.09 16.42 0.91
CA SER A 73 5.60 17.73 1.32
C SER A 73 6.38 18.44 0.21
N VAL A 74 6.67 17.76 -0.91
CA VAL A 74 7.24 18.41 -2.09
C VAL A 74 6.09 19.04 -2.87
N PRO A 75 5.95 20.38 -2.92
CA PRO A 75 4.94 21.01 -3.75
C PRO A 75 5.18 20.59 -5.19
N ASN A 76 4.11 20.18 -5.88
CA ASN A 76 4.15 19.87 -7.30
C ASN A 76 4.75 21.07 -8.05
N PRO A 77 5.92 20.94 -8.71
CA PRO A 77 6.46 22.04 -9.48
C PRO A 77 5.47 22.32 -10.63
N ARG A 78 4.93 23.53 -10.64
CA ARG A 78 4.02 24.03 -11.68
C ARG A 78 4.71 24.06 -13.04
#